data_AF-A0A4R4PDA8-F1
#
_entry.id   AF-A0A4R4PDA8-F1
#
_cell.length_a   1.000
_cell.length_b   1.000
_cell.length_c   1.000
_cell.angle_alpha   90.00
_cell.angle_beta   90.00
_cell.angle_gamma   90.00
#
_symmetry.space_group_name_H-M   'P 1'
#
loop_
_entity.id
_entity.type
_entity.pdbx_description
1 polymer ?
#
loop_
_entity_poly.entity_id
_entity_poly.type
_entity_poly.pdbx_seq_one_letter_code
_entity_poly.pdbx_strand_id
1 'polypeptide(L)' 'MDDKRITLRIPVDIHARLVEQASADRRSLNSEILYLLETALGGAGGDADPPGARIGFP' A
#
# COMPACT_ATOMS: atom_id res chain seq x y z
N MET A 1 7.43 0.30 17.01
CA MET A 1 6.86 -0.34 15.80
C MET A 1 5.48 -0.78 16.23
N ASP A 2 4.53 0.12 16.05
CA ASP A 2 3.25 0.09 16.73
C ASP A 2 2.24 -0.45 15.74
N ASP A 3 2.05 -1.77 15.74
CA ASP A 3 1.05 -2.41 14.88
C ASP A 3 -0.32 -2.32 15.55
N LYS A 4 -1.31 -1.79 14.82
CA LYS A 4 -2.68 -1.65 15.30
C LYS A 4 -3.57 -2.71 14.66
N ARG A 5 -3.97 -3.70 15.45
CA ARG A 5 -4.96 -4.68 15.01
C ARG A 5 -6.32 -4.02 14.81
N ILE A 6 -6.84 -4.10 13.58
CA ILE A 6 -8.18 -3.66 13.22
C ILE A 6 -9.06 -4.85 12.80
N THR A 7 -10.37 -4.70 12.94
CA THR A 7 -11.33 -5.64 12.33
C THR A 7 -12.00 -4.94 11.17
N LEU A 8 -11.66 -5.36 9.95
CA LEU A 8 -12.22 -4.82 8.72
C LEU A 8 -13.31 -5.76 8.20
N ARG A 9 -14.50 -5.23 7.90
CA ARG A 9 -15.54 -5.97 7.20
C ARG A 9 -15.45 -5.68 5.70
N ILE A 10 -15.23 -6.72 4.92
CA ILE A 10 -15.21 -6.65 3.46
C ILE A 10 -16.22 -7.65 2.88
N PRO A 11 -16.85 -7.30 1.74
CA PRO A 11 -17.67 -8.24 0.99
C PRO A 11 -16.86 -9.49 0.60
N VAL A 12 -17.55 -10.63 0.51
CA VAL A 12 -16.90 -11.94 0.23
C VAL A 12 -16.23 -11.98 -1.14
N ASP A 13 -16.81 -11.31 -2.12
CA ASP A 13 -16.28 -11.19 -3.47
C ASP A 13 -14.94 -10.42 -3.47
N ILE A 14 -14.85 -9.34 -2.70
CA ILE A 14 -13.61 -8.58 -2.55
C ILE A 14 -12.56 -9.40 -1.79
N HIS A 15 -12.94 -10.09 -0.72
CA HIS A 15 -12.03 -10.97 0.01
C HIS A 15 -11.44 -12.05 -0.91
N ALA A 16 -12.26 -12.69 -1.75
CA ALA A 16 -11.80 -13.71 -2.69
C ALA A 16 -10.74 -13.16 -3.66
N ARG A 17 -10.99 -11.98 -4.24
CA ARG A 17 -10.03 -11.32 -5.14
C ARG A 17 -8.71 -10.98 -4.45
N LEU A 18 -8.76 -10.49 -3.21
CA LEU A 18 -7.56 -10.20 -2.44
C LEU A 18 -6.74 -11.46 -2.15
N VAL A 19 -7.40 -12.59 -1.88
CA VAL A 19 -6.73 -13.88 -1.66
C VAL A 19 -6.07 -14.39 -2.94
N GLU A 20 -6.77 -14.31 -4.08
CA GLU A 20 -6.20 -14.70 -5.38
C GLU A 20 -4.97 -13.87 -5.73
N GLN A 21 -5.04 -12.55 -5.51
CA GLN A 21 -3.94 -11.65 -5.80
C GLN A 21 -2.74 -11.87 -4.87
N ALA A 22 -2.99 -12.00 -3.56
CA ALA A 22 -1.95 -12.34 -2.60
C ALA A 22 -1.27 -13.69 -2.92
N SER A 23 -2.03 -14.67 -3.41
CA SER A 23 -1.50 -15.96 -3.85
C SER A 23 -0.61 -15.82 -5.10
N ALA A 24 -1.04 -15.03 -6.08
CA ALA A 24 -0.27 -14.75 -7.30
C ALA A 24 1.07 -14.07 -6.97
N ASP A 25 1.06 -13.12 -6.05
CA ASP A 25 2.24 -12.37 -5.63
C ASP A 25 3.10 -13.10 -4.58
N ARG A 26 2.68 -14.30 -4.14
CA ARG A 26 3.29 -15.10 -3.06
C ARG A 26 3.46 -14.30 -1.76
N ARG A 27 2.49 -13.46 -1.45
CA ARG A 27 2.47 -12.62 -0.24
C ARG A 27 1.35 -13.06 0.69
N SER A 28 1.46 -12.66 1.96
CA SER A 28 0.34 -12.79 2.88
C SER A 28 -0.78 -11.84 2.46
N LEU A 29 -2.03 -12.23 2.72
CA LEU A 29 -3.18 -11.34 2.52
C LEU A 29 -3.00 -9.99 3.24
N ASN A 30 -2.39 -10.00 4.43
CA ASN A 30 -2.10 -8.77 5.17
C ASN A 30 -1.12 -7.86 4.40
N SER A 31 -0.04 -8.43 3.85
CA SER A 31 0.93 -7.69 3.05
C SER A 31 0.32 -7.11 1.76
N GLU A 32 -0.60 -7.84 1.15
CA GLU A 32 -1.33 -7.37 -0.03
C GLU A 32 -2.28 -6.21 0.32
N ILE A 33 -3.04 -6.34 1.41
CA ILE A 33 -3.90 -5.27 1.91
C ILE A 33 -3.08 -4.02 2.24
N LEU A 34 -1.93 -4.18 2.91
CA LEU A 34 -1.01 -3.07 3.20
C LEU A 34 -0.50 -2.42 1.92
N TYR A 35 -0.05 -3.20 0.94
CA TYR A 35 0.42 -2.67 -0.34
C TYR A 35 -0.65 -1.86 -1.07
N LEU A 36 -1.89 -2.36 -1.11
CA LEU A 36 -3.01 -1.65 -1.72
C LEU A 36 -3.36 -0.37 -0.97
N LEU A 37 -3.34 -0.40 0.37
CA LEU A 37 -3.56 0.78 1.20
C LEU A 37 -2.44 1.82 1.02
N GLU A 38 -1.18 1.40 1.05
CA GLU A 38 -0.02 2.26 0.81
C GLU A 38 -0.06 2.87 -0.59
N THR A 39 -0.47 2.10 -1.60
CA THR A 39 -0.62 2.59 -2.98
C THR A 39 -1.76 3.58 -3.10
N ALA A 40 -2.91 3.31 -2.48
CA ALA A 40 -4.07 4.20 -2.49
C ALA A 40 -3.79 5.51 -1.72
N LEU A 41 -3.08 5.43 -0.58
CA LEU A 41 -2.72 6.58 0.24
C LEU A 41 -1.55 7.38 -0.37
N GLY A 42 -0.52 6.70 -0.87
CA GLY A 42 0.63 7.30 -1.54
C GLY A 42 0.27 7.90 -2.91
N GLY A 43 -0.69 7.31 -3.61
CA GLY A 43 -1.30 7.90 -4.80
C GLY A 43 -2.19 9.12 -4.49
N ALA A 44 -2.74 9.21 -3.27
CA ALA A 44 -3.49 10.38 -2.81
C ALA A 44 -2.60 11.51 -2.26
N GLY A 45 -1.33 11.21 -1.94
CA GLY A 45 -0.33 12.14 -1.41
C GLY A 45 0.95 12.11 -2.22
N GLY A 46 0.85 12.22 -3.55
CA GLY A 46 2.00 12.30 -4.45
C GLY A 46 2.80 13.59 -4.26
N ASP A 47 3.47 13.76 -3.12
CA ASP A 47 4.72 14.51 -3.06
C ASP A 47 5.79 13.63 -3.70
N ALA A 48 5.77 13.64 -5.04
CA ALA A 48 6.97 13.44 -5.81
C ALA A 48 7.89 14.62 -5.45
N ASP A 49 8.74 14.45 -4.44
CA ASP A 49 9.94 15.26 -4.30
C ASP A 49 10.96 14.67 -5.30
N PRO A 50 11.21 15.31 -6.46
CA PRO A 50 12.21 14.82 -7.38
C PRO A 50 13.61 14.98 -6.74
N PRO A 51 14.49 13.96 -6.77
CA PRO A 51 15.85 14.10 -6.29
C PRO A 51 16.62 15.00 -7.27
N GLY A 52 16.60 16.32 -7.03
CA GLY A 52 17.12 17.24 -8.05
C GLY A 52 17.09 18.73 -7.76
N ALA A 53 17.21 19.18 -6.51
CA ALA A 53 17.49 20.60 -6.23
C ALA A 53 18.70 20.79 -5.30
N ARG A 54 19.78 20.02 -5.54
CA ARG A 54 21.13 20.53 -5.30
C ARG A 54 21.51 21.42 -6.50
N ILE A 55 20.98 22.63 -6.53
CA ILE A 55 21.64 23.72 -7.24
C ILE A 55 22.29 24.60 -6.17
N GLY A 56 23.56 24.31 -5.91
CA GLY A 56 24.43 25.28 -5.28
C GLY A 56 24.48 26.53 -6.17
N PHE A 57 24.44 27.69 -5.54
CA PHE A 57 24.76 28.96 -6.16
C PHE A 57 25.23 29.92 -5.06
N PRO A 58 26.03 30.92 -5.46
CA PRO A 58 27.50 30.96 -5.40
C PRO A 58 28.07 31.46 -4.07
#